data_AF-A0A545UP03-F1
#
_entry.id   AF-A0A545UP03-F1
#
_cell.length_a   1.000
_cell.length_b   1.000
_cell.length_c   1.000
_cell.angle_alpha   90.00
_cell.angle_beta   90.00
_cell.angle_gamma   90.00
#
_symmetry.space_group_name_H-M   'P 1'
#
loop_
_entity.id
_entity.type
_entity.pdbx_description
1 polymer ?
#
loop_
_entity_poly.entity_id
_entity_poly.type
_entity_poly.pdbx_seq_one_letter_code
_entity_poly.pdbx_strand_id
1 'polypeptide(L)'
;MKGITYIEAQEPDLQRTVKSLAEYFAESWTKRQSPHNPGDVQQEYTKSLEILQDSLPARFSKVIDQAQSKLPTLFLPSYPSALVHDDLNEMNILIGEDSCITGVIDWAGAGVVPFGKSLYALENLLGSMGPGGWHYSDDRNTLEELFWQTFYVAVGVVTQDNKDTIQVSRTIGILFRSYPNYIKRHETMLGDELLRS
;
A
#
# COMPACT_ATOMS: atom_id res chain seq x y z
N MET A 1 46.83 -11.60 -10.37
CA MET A 1 45.42 -11.73 -9.91
C MET A 1 44.79 -10.35 -10.04
N LYS A 2 43.78 -10.19 -10.90
CA LYS A 2 43.00 -8.96 -10.98
C LYS A 2 41.91 -9.04 -9.91
N GLY A 3 41.84 -8.03 -9.05
CA GLY A 3 40.84 -7.93 -7.99
C GLY A 3 39.44 -7.89 -8.57
N ILE A 4 38.52 -8.60 -7.93
CA ILE A 4 37.09 -8.50 -8.20
C ILE A 4 36.66 -7.14 -7.65
N THR A 5 36.37 -6.20 -8.54
CA THR A 5 35.72 -4.94 -8.19
C THR A 5 34.27 -5.28 -7.88
N TYR A 6 33.87 -5.16 -6.61
CA TYR A 6 32.46 -5.13 -6.25
C TYR A 6 31.88 -3.85 -6.87
N ILE A 7 30.98 -4.01 -7.84
CA ILE A 7 30.13 -2.90 -8.26
C ILE A 7 29.17 -2.72 -7.09
N GLU A 8 29.37 -1.66 -6.29
CA GLU A 8 28.34 -1.20 -5.38
C GLU A 8 27.11 -0.92 -6.25
N ALA A 9 26.04 -1.69 -6.06
CA ALA A 9 24.77 -1.38 -6.69
C ALA A 9 24.39 0.03 -6.23
N GLN A 10 24.25 0.94 -7.19
CA GLN A 10 23.84 2.30 -6.90
C GLN A 10 22.44 2.24 -6.27
N GLU A 11 22.29 2.85 -5.10
CA GLU A 11 20.98 2.98 -4.46
C GLU A 11 20.01 3.66 -5.44
N PRO A 12 18.80 3.11 -5.65
CA PRO A 12 17.87 3.62 -6.64
C PRO A 12 17.44 5.06 -6.30
N ASP A 13 17.24 5.87 -7.33
CA ASP A 13 16.65 7.20 -7.19
C ASP A 13 15.19 7.05 -6.76
N LEU A 14 14.95 7.31 -5.47
CA LEU A 14 13.66 7.12 -4.83
C LEU A 14 12.54 7.95 -5.47
N GLN A 15 12.83 9.13 -6.02
CA GLN A 15 11.82 9.93 -6.70
C GLN A 15 11.34 9.24 -7.99
N ARG A 16 12.24 8.57 -8.72
CA ARG A 16 11.88 7.79 -9.90
C ARG A 16 11.11 6.53 -9.53
N THR A 17 11.56 5.82 -8.49
CA THR A 17 10.86 4.63 -7.99
C THR A 17 9.44 4.96 -7.56
N VAL A 18 9.24 6.06 -6.83
CA VAL A 18 7.92 6.52 -6.37
C VAL A 18 7.00 6.90 -7.54
N LYS A 19 7.52 7.60 -8.55
CA LYS A 19 6.74 7.91 -9.77
C LYS A 19 6.34 6.63 -10.50
N SER A 20 7.27 5.70 -10.66
CA SER A 20 7.00 4.43 -11.33
C SER A 20 5.99 3.56 -10.55
N LEU A 21 6.02 3.59 -9.21
CA LEU A 21 5.00 2.95 -8.37
C LEU A 21 3.63 3.61 -8.57
N ALA A 22 3.57 4.94 -8.65
CA ALA A 22 2.33 5.66 -8.92
C ALA A 22 1.74 5.30 -10.29
N GLU A 23 2.57 5.16 -11.32
CA GLU A 23 2.19 4.72 -12.66
C GLU A 23 1.66 3.27 -12.65
N TYR A 24 2.33 2.36 -11.93
CA TYR A 24 1.85 0.99 -11.73
C TYR A 24 0.43 0.95 -11.12
N PHE A 25 0.19 1.75 -10.08
CA PHE A 25 -1.15 1.84 -9.47
C PHE A 25 -2.16 2.54 -10.39
N ALA A 26 -1.74 3.53 -11.18
CA ALA A 26 -2.60 4.18 -12.17
C ALA A 26 -3.05 3.19 -13.26
N GLU A 27 -2.16 2.28 -13.68
CA GLU A 27 -2.54 1.19 -14.58
C GLU A 27 -3.59 0.26 -13.95
N SER A 28 -3.39 -0.15 -12.71
CA SER A 28 -4.36 -0.98 -11.96
C SER A 28 -5.73 -0.29 -11.85
N TRP A 29 -5.74 1.00 -11.51
CA TRP A 29 -6.95 1.83 -11.44
C TRP A 29 -7.68 1.97 -12.79
N THR A 30 -6.93 2.03 -13.89
CA THR A 30 -7.48 2.24 -15.23
C THR A 30 -7.95 0.93 -15.85
N LYS A 31 -7.23 -0.17 -15.60
CA LYS A 31 -7.54 -1.54 -16.05
C LYS A 31 -8.49 -2.24 -15.08
N ARG A 32 -9.60 -1.56 -14.74
CA ARG A 32 -10.63 -2.04 -13.81
C ARG A 32 -11.21 -3.36 -14.27
N GLN A 33 -11.53 -4.23 -13.32
CA GLN A 33 -12.09 -5.55 -13.57
C GLN A 33 -13.35 -5.75 -12.74
N SER A 34 -14.21 -6.67 -13.18
CA SER A 34 -15.39 -7.06 -12.41
C SER A 34 -14.94 -7.83 -11.16
N PRO A 35 -15.38 -7.44 -9.95
CA PRO A 35 -15.04 -8.16 -8.73
C PRO A 35 -15.56 -9.59 -8.80
N HIS A 36 -14.72 -10.55 -8.42
CA HIS A 36 -15.17 -11.91 -8.18
C HIS A 36 -15.70 -12.01 -6.74
N ASN A 37 -16.97 -12.39 -6.58
CA ASN A 37 -17.63 -12.53 -5.27
C ASN A 37 -17.37 -11.36 -4.29
N PRO A 38 -17.80 -10.12 -4.61
CA PRO A 38 -17.54 -8.95 -3.76
C PRO A 38 -18.07 -9.12 -2.32
N GLY A 39 -19.15 -9.90 -2.12
CA GLY A 39 -19.69 -10.20 -0.79
C GLY A 39 -18.76 -11.06 0.07
N ASP A 40 -18.05 -12.02 -0.53
CA ASP A 40 -17.09 -12.87 0.21
C ASP A 40 -15.90 -12.03 0.66
N VAL A 41 -15.36 -11.19 -0.24
CA VAL A 41 -14.25 -10.27 0.06
C VAL A 41 -14.66 -9.26 1.13
N GLN A 42 -15.87 -8.70 1.05
CA GLN A 42 -16.38 -7.80 2.08
C GLN A 42 -16.48 -8.49 3.44
N GLN A 43 -16.98 -9.72 3.49
CA GLN A 43 -17.07 -10.49 4.72
C GLN A 43 -15.69 -10.81 5.30
N GLU A 44 -14.71 -11.14 4.47
CA GLU A 44 -13.33 -11.39 4.88
C GLU A 44 -12.69 -10.14 5.49
N TYR A 45 -12.89 -8.97 4.87
CA TYR A 45 -12.35 -7.70 5.35
C TYR A 45 -12.98 -7.31 6.69
N THR A 46 -14.30 -7.49 6.83
CA THR A 46 -15.01 -7.26 8.10
C THR A 46 -14.43 -8.12 9.22
N LYS A 47 -14.32 -9.44 9.01
CA LYS A 47 -13.75 -10.37 9.99
C LYS A 47 -12.31 -10.02 10.36
N SER A 48 -11.50 -9.63 9.38
CA SER A 48 -10.11 -9.23 9.61
C SER A 48 -10.02 -7.96 10.46
N LEU A 49 -10.87 -6.96 10.21
CA LEU A 49 -10.94 -5.75 11.02
C LEU A 49 -11.44 -6.02 12.45
N GLU A 50 -12.41 -6.92 12.63
CA GLU A 50 -12.88 -7.36 13.95
C GLU A 50 -11.74 -8.03 14.75
N ILE A 51 -10.98 -8.94 14.13
CA ILE A 51 -9.82 -9.58 14.75
C ILE A 51 -8.77 -8.53 15.15
N LEU A 52 -8.51 -7.54 14.29
CA LEU A 52 -7.57 -6.46 14.60
C LEU A 52 -8.05 -5.58 15.75
N GLN A 53 -9.35 -5.28 15.83
CA GLN A 53 -9.93 -4.53 16.94
C GLN A 53 -9.66 -5.20 18.28
N ASP A 54 -9.79 -6.53 18.32
CA ASP A 54 -9.55 -7.33 19.53
C ASP A 54 -8.06 -7.54 19.84
N SER A 55 -7.21 -7.53 18.82
CA SER A 55 -5.79 -7.91 18.94
C SER A 55 -4.83 -6.75 19.09
N LEU A 56 -5.16 -5.56 18.56
CA LEU A 56 -4.28 -4.40 18.57
C LEU A 56 -4.46 -3.53 19.83
N PRO A 57 -3.41 -2.81 20.28
CA PRO A 57 -3.53 -1.85 21.38
C PRO A 57 -4.63 -0.81 21.14
N ALA A 58 -5.34 -0.41 22.21
CA ALA A 58 -6.49 0.51 22.18
C ALA A 58 -6.24 1.86 21.47
N ARG A 59 -4.97 2.28 21.35
CA ARG A 59 -4.60 3.48 20.56
C ARG A 59 -5.00 3.37 19.08
N PHE A 60 -5.14 2.14 18.54
CA PHE A 60 -5.55 1.88 17.16
C PHE A 60 -7.06 1.70 16.98
N SER A 61 -7.86 1.65 18.05
CA SER A 61 -9.30 1.40 17.94
C SER A 61 -10.01 2.45 17.06
N LYS A 62 -9.65 3.73 17.19
CA LYS A 62 -10.26 4.81 16.39
C LYS A 62 -10.10 4.59 14.89
N VAL A 63 -8.91 4.20 14.42
CA VAL A 63 -8.66 4.01 12.99
C VAL A 63 -9.33 2.74 12.46
N ILE A 64 -9.41 1.69 13.29
CA ILE A 64 -10.11 0.46 12.93
C ILE A 64 -11.63 0.72 12.85
N ASP A 65 -12.21 1.43 13.82
CA ASP A 65 -13.62 1.82 13.81
C ASP A 65 -13.96 2.67 12.56
N GLN A 66 -13.07 3.61 12.21
CA GLN A 66 -13.20 4.41 11.00
C GLN A 66 -13.13 3.54 9.73
N ALA A 67 -12.17 2.61 9.64
CA ALA A 67 -12.06 1.67 8.53
C ALA A 67 -13.29 0.78 8.41
N GLN A 68 -13.82 0.24 9.51
CA GLN A 68 -15.04 -0.55 9.56
C GLN A 68 -16.26 0.26 9.07
N SER A 69 -16.42 1.49 9.57
CA SER A 69 -17.56 2.35 9.19
C SER A 69 -17.56 2.72 7.70
N LYS A 70 -16.38 2.83 7.08
CA LYS A 70 -16.22 3.20 5.67
C LYS A 70 -16.01 1.99 4.75
N LEU A 71 -15.81 0.79 5.28
CA LEU A 71 -15.62 -0.44 4.51
C LEU A 71 -16.67 -0.64 3.39
N PRO A 72 -17.98 -0.39 3.61
CA PRO A 72 -18.97 -0.55 2.54
C PRO A 72 -18.72 0.30 1.29
N THR A 73 -17.99 1.42 1.42
CA THR A 73 -17.68 2.31 0.28
C THR A 73 -16.78 1.63 -0.77
N LEU A 74 -15.94 0.68 -0.36
CA LEU A 74 -15.10 -0.10 -1.27
C LEU A 74 -15.88 -1.05 -2.17
N PHE A 75 -17.12 -1.38 -1.80
CA PHE A 75 -17.97 -2.35 -2.50
C PHE A 75 -19.14 -1.70 -3.23
N LEU A 76 -19.16 -0.37 -3.32
CA LEU A 76 -20.11 0.36 -4.15
C LEU A 76 -19.82 0.10 -5.63
N PRO A 77 -20.85 -0.02 -6.50
CA PRO A 77 -20.65 -0.22 -7.94
C PRO A 77 -19.81 0.87 -8.63
N SER A 78 -19.73 2.06 -8.03
CA SER A 78 -18.94 3.19 -8.53
C SER A 78 -17.45 3.07 -8.24
N TYR A 79 -17.04 2.26 -7.25
CA TYR A 79 -15.65 2.08 -6.87
C TYR A 79 -15.01 0.93 -7.64
N PRO A 80 -13.81 1.11 -8.22
CA PRO A 80 -13.22 0.09 -9.05
C PRO A 80 -12.66 -1.09 -8.26
N SER A 81 -12.88 -2.29 -8.79
CA SER A 81 -12.05 -3.44 -8.48
C SER A 81 -10.95 -3.58 -9.52
N ALA A 82 -9.79 -4.07 -9.09
CA ALA A 82 -8.62 -4.24 -9.93
C ALA A 82 -7.84 -5.48 -9.50
N LEU A 83 -6.90 -5.94 -10.34
CA LEU A 83 -5.94 -6.95 -9.92
C LEU A 83 -5.01 -6.32 -8.88
N VAL A 84 -5.07 -6.83 -7.65
CA VAL A 84 -4.29 -6.36 -6.51
C VAL A 84 -3.37 -7.48 -6.05
N HIS A 85 -2.09 -7.15 -5.90
CA HIS A 85 -1.07 -8.02 -5.35
C HIS A 85 -1.20 -8.09 -3.82
N ASP A 86 -1.17 -9.29 -3.23
CA ASP A 86 -1.44 -9.44 -1.79
C ASP A 86 -0.23 -9.07 -0.91
N ASP A 87 0.99 -9.33 -1.39
CA ASP A 87 2.26 -9.03 -0.68
C ASP A 87 3.22 -8.14 -1.50
N LEU A 88 2.80 -6.93 -1.87
CA LEU A 88 3.60 -6.02 -2.70
C LEU A 88 4.67 -5.30 -1.84
N ASN A 89 5.77 -6.01 -1.58
CA ASN A 89 6.93 -5.50 -0.84
C ASN A 89 8.18 -5.41 -1.73
N GLU A 90 9.28 -4.91 -1.17
CA GLU A 90 10.56 -4.69 -1.84
C GLU A 90 11.15 -5.96 -2.49
N MET A 91 10.83 -7.16 -2.00
CA MET A 91 11.28 -8.43 -2.59
C MET A 91 10.49 -8.81 -3.85
N ASN A 92 9.28 -8.25 -4.02
CA ASN A 92 8.37 -8.55 -5.11
C ASN A 92 8.34 -7.46 -6.21
N ILE A 93 9.13 -6.39 -6.05
CA ILE A 93 9.28 -5.30 -7.02
C ILE A 93 10.69 -5.34 -7.61
N LEU A 94 10.77 -5.42 -8.94
CA LEU A 94 12.04 -5.37 -9.68
C LEU A 94 12.33 -3.94 -10.13
N ILE A 95 13.48 -3.39 -9.73
CA ILE A 95 13.94 -2.05 -10.10
C ILE A 95 15.03 -2.15 -11.16
N GLY A 96 14.87 -1.40 -12.26
CA GLY A 96 15.85 -1.29 -13.33
C GLY A 96 17.00 -0.33 -13.02
N GLU A 97 18.01 -0.29 -13.89
CA GLU A 97 19.16 0.63 -13.77
C GLU A 97 18.75 2.11 -13.79
N ASP A 98 17.60 2.43 -14.38
CA ASP A 98 17.04 3.79 -14.44
C ASP A 98 16.24 4.18 -13.19
N SER A 99 16.17 3.29 -12.19
CA SER A 99 15.35 3.38 -10.97
C SER A 99 13.83 3.31 -11.21
N CYS A 100 13.39 2.80 -12.35
CA CYS A 100 11.98 2.52 -12.62
C CYS A 100 11.62 1.08 -12.24
N ILE A 101 10.35 0.85 -11.90
CA ILE A 101 9.81 -0.50 -11.74
C ILE A 101 9.73 -1.16 -13.11
N THR A 102 10.40 -2.29 -13.25
CA THR A 102 10.45 -3.07 -14.50
C THR A 102 9.59 -4.33 -14.44
N GLY A 103 9.21 -4.76 -13.24
CA GLY A 103 8.37 -5.92 -13.04
C GLY A 103 7.88 -6.06 -11.61
N VAL A 104 6.75 -6.76 -11.47
CA VAL A 104 6.22 -7.26 -10.21
C VAL A 104 6.15 -8.78 -10.33
N ILE A 105 6.67 -9.48 -9.33
CA ILE A 105 6.76 -10.96 -9.32
C ILE A 105 5.96 -11.54 -8.14
N ASP A 106 5.88 -12.87 -8.08
CA ASP A 106 5.18 -13.61 -7.02
C ASP A 106 3.70 -13.24 -6.82
N TRP A 107 2.94 -13.32 -7.92
CA TRP A 107 1.50 -13.08 -7.93
C TRP A 107 0.66 -14.13 -7.19
N ALA A 108 1.28 -14.99 -6.38
CA ALA A 108 0.56 -15.93 -5.54
C ALA A 108 -0.33 -15.14 -4.55
N GLY A 109 -1.62 -15.46 -4.51
CA GLY A 109 -2.58 -14.76 -3.65
C GLY A 109 -3.13 -13.45 -4.24
N ALA A 110 -2.66 -12.99 -5.40
CA ALA A 110 -3.25 -11.84 -6.07
C ALA A 110 -4.72 -12.11 -6.42
N GLY A 111 -5.55 -11.07 -6.33
CA GLY A 111 -6.99 -11.18 -6.52
C GLY A 111 -7.61 -9.94 -7.16
N VAL A 112 -8.78 -10.13 -7.76
CA VAL A 112 -9.60 -9.01 -8.25
C VAL A 112 -10.49 -8.52 -7.13
N VAL A 113 -10.00 -7.52 -6.41
CA VAL A 113 -10.62 -6.94 -5.19
C VAL A 113 -10.70 -5.41 -5.32
N PRO A 114 -11.39 -4.70 -4.40
CA PRO A 114 -11.41 -3.25 -4.43
C PRO A 114 -10.00 -2.65 -4.51
N PHE A 115 -9.81 -1.67 -5.39
CA PHE A 115 -8.52 -1.03 -5.59
C PHE A 115 -7.99 -0.45 -4.28
N GLY A 116 -6.67 -0.55 -4.07
CA GLY A 116 -5.95 0.22 -3.06
C GLY A 116 -5.45 -0.55 -1.84
N LYS A 117 -5.84 -1.83 -1.66
CA LYS A 117 -5.34 -2.64 -0.53
C LYS A 117 -3.81 -2.74 -0.53
N SER A 118 -3.16 -2.85 -1.69
CA SER A 118 -1.69 -2.93 -1.76
C SER A 118 -0.97 -1.57 -1.75
N LEU A 119 -1.69 -0.45 -1.59
CA LEU A 119 -1.07 0.89 -1.51
C LEU A 119 -0.17 1.06 -0.28
N TYR A 120 -0.21 0.14 0.70
CA TYR A 120 0.82 0.07 1.74
C TYR A 120 2.24 -0.05 1.16
N ALA A 121 2.39 -0.50 -0.10
CA ALA A 121 3.68 -0.57 -0.79
C ALA A 121 4.38 0.80 -0.86
N LEU A 122 3.60 1.89 -0.88
CA LEU A 122 4.15 3.24 -0.78
C LEU A 122 4.92 3.43 0.52
N GLU A 123 4.42 2.91 1.65
CA GLU A 123 5.12 3.03 2.93
C GLU A 123 6.52 2.43 2.87
N ASN A 124 6.70 1.30 2.17
CA ASN A 124 8.01 0.66 1.99
C ASN A 124 9.02 1.56 1.26
N LEU A 125 8.56 2.53 0.47
CA LEU A 125 9.41 3.54 -0.16
C LEU A 125 9.60 4.77 0.71
N LEU A 126 8.67 5.06 1.62
CA LEU A 126 8.71 6.24 2.48
C LEU A 126 9.52 6.02 3.76
N GLY A 127 9.82 4.78 4.13
CA GLY A 127 10.54 4.45 5.35
C GLY A 127 11.23 3.10 5.31
N SER A 128 11.93 2.77 6.38
CA SER A 128 12.64 1.49 6.52
C SER A 128 12.63 0.99 7.96
N MET A 129 12.84 -0.33 8.11
CA MET A 129 12.98 -0.97 9.41
C MET A 129 14.41 -0.81 9.94
N GLY A 130 14.55 -0.22 11.13
CA GLY A 130 15.82 -0.09 11.85
C GLY A 130 15.80 -0.76 13.23
N PRO A 131 16.90 -0.70 14.00
CA PRO A 131 17.00 -1.31 15.33
C PRO A 131 15.95 -0.82 16.34
N GLY A 132 15.44 0.40 16.16
CA GLY A 132 14.37 1.01 16.97
C GLY A 132 12.95 0.81 16.44
N GLY A 133 12.76 0.03 15.38
CA GLY A 133 11.49 -0.13 14.67
C GLY A 133 11.46 0.61 13.34
N TRP A 134 10.27 0.92 12.86
CA TRP A 134 10.06 1.70 11.64
C TRP A 134 10.52 3.16 11.76
N HIS A 135 11.18 3.67 10.72
CA HIS A 135 11.58 5.07 10.61
C HIS A 135 11.22 5.58 9.21
N TYR A 136 10.57 6.75 9.14
CA TYR A 136 10.31 7.42 7.87
C TYR A 136 11.53 8.23 7.42
N SER A 137 11.69 8.36 6.10
CA SER A 137 12.64 9.28 5.48
C SER A 137 12.29 10.74 5.78
N ASP A 138 13.30 11.60 5.87
CA ASP A 138 13.10 13.05 5.99
C ASP A 138 12.30 13.63 4.80
N ASP A 139 12.42 13.00 3.63
CA ASP A 139 11.73 13.39 2.40
C ASP A 139 10.32 12.78 2.27
N ARG A 140 9.82 12.07 3.28
CA ARG A 140 8.53 11.35 3.25
C ARG A 140 7.42 12.19 2.63
N ASN A 141 7.18 13.40 3.14
CA ASN A 141 6.04 14.21 2.70
C ASN A 141 6.17 14.59 1.22
N THR A 142 7.38 14.93 0.79
CA THR A 142 7.69 15.26 -0.61
C THR A 142 7.46 14.06 -1.53
N LEU A 143 7.87 12.87 -1.10
CA LEU A 143 7.70 11.63 -1.86
C LEU A 143 6.23 11.18 -1.91
N GLU A 144 5.51 11.28 -0.79
CA GLU A 144 4.08 10.98 -0.74
C GLU A 144 3.27 11.94 -1.62
N GLU A 145 3.58 13.24 -1.59
CA GLU A 145 2.98 14.22 -2.49
C GLU A 145 3.29 13.89 -3.96
N LEU A 146 4.54 13.56 -4.27
CA LEU A 146 4.97 13.18 -5.61
C LEU A 146 4.21 11.95 -6.14
N PHE A 147 4.02 10.94 -5.28
CA PHE A 147 3.23 9.75 -5.60
C PHE A 147 1.82 10.15 -6.01
N TRP A 148 1.11 10.89 -5.16
CA TRP A 148 -0.28 11.24 -5.40
C TRP A 148 -0.45 12.16 -6.61
N GLN A 149 0.43 13.14 -6.79
CA GLN A 149 0.44 14.00 -7.98
C GLN A 149 0.61 13.16 -9.26
N THR A 150 1.58 12.25 -9.28
CA THR A 150 1.84 11.39 -10.44
C THR A 150 0.66 10.46 -10.73
N PHE A 151 0.10 9.82 -9.70
CA PHE A 151 -1.06 8.96 -9.82
C PHE A 151 -2.26 9.72 -10.41
N TYR A 152 -2.63 10.88 -9.85
CA TYR A 152 -3.79 11.65 -10.31
C TYR A 152 -3.59 12.24 -11.72
N VAL A 153 -2.37 12.62 -12.09
CA VAL A 153 -2.07 13.03 -13.47
C VAL A 153 -2.28 11.85 -14.44
N ALA A 154 -1.83 10.66 -14.08
CA ALA A 154 -1.94 9.48 -14.93
C ALA A 154 -3.38 8.97 -15.09
N VAL A 155 -4.18 8.96 -14.01
CA VAL A 155 -5.58 8.47 -14.07
C VAL A 155 -6.60 9.52 -14.51
N GLY A 156 -6.24 10.81 -14.48
CA GLY A 156 -7.13 11.92 -14.80
C GLY A 156 -8.12 12.24 -13.68
N VAL A 157 -9.38 12.51 -14.04
CA VAL A 157 -10.40 13.00 -13.10
C VAL A 157 -10.86 11.89 -12.15
N VAL A 158 -10.62 12.08 -10.85
CA VAL A 158 -11.11 11.23 -9.75
C VAL A 158 -11.99 12.08 -8.83
N THR A 159 -13.20 11.60 -8.54
CA THR A 159 -14.13 12.27 -7.62
C THR A 159 -13.58 12.30 -6.20
N GLN A 160 -14.04 13.26 -5.38
CA GLN A 160 -13.60 13.32 -3.98
C GLN A 160 -13.96 12.04 -3.21
N ASP A 161 -15.17 11.51 -3.40
CA ASP A 161 -15.59 10.24 -2.79
C ASP A 161 -14.62 9.10 -3.12
N ASN A 162 -14.18 8.98 -4.38
CA ASN A 162 -13.21 7.96 -4.76
C ASN A 162 -11.84 8.20 -4.15
N LYS A 163 -11.38 9.45 -4.03
CA LYS A 163 -10.13 9.77 -3.32
C LYS A 163 -10.21 9.35 -1.85
N ASP A 164 -11.33 9.63 -1.20
CA ASP A 164 -11.57 9.25 0.19
C ASP A 164 -11.61 7.73 0.33
N THR A 165 -12.30 7.01 -0.57
CA THR A 165 -12.34 5.54 -0.57
C THR A 165 -10.98 4.92 -0.87
N ILE A 166 -10.14 5.52 -1.73
CA ILE A 166 -8.75 5.11 -1.95
C ILE A 166 -7.97 5.16 -0.63
N GLN A 167 -8.11 6.25 0.14
CA GLN A 167 -7.43 6.36 1.45
C GLN A 167 -7.92 5.30 2.43
N VAL A 168 -9.23 5.03 2.50
CA VAL A 168 -9.76 3.94 3.34
C VAL A 168 -9.15 2.59 2.94
N SER A 169 -9.06 2.32 1.64
CA SER A 169 -8.47 1.08 1.13
C SER A 169 -6.98 0.94 1.48
N ARG A 170 -6.21 2.04 1.36
CA ARG A 170 -4.81 2.10 1.79
C ARG A 170 -4.68 1.81 3.29
N THR A 171 -5.50 2.46 4.12
CA THR A 171 -5.54 2.26 5.58
C THR A 171 -5.82 0.79 5.93
N ILE A 172 -6.81 0.17 5.28
CA ILE A 172 -7.12 -1.27 5.46
C ILE A 172 -5.92 -2.14 5.07
N GLY A 173 -5.26 -1.81 3.95
CA GLY A 173 -4.04 -2.47 3.52
C GLY A 173 -2.93 -2.48 4.56
N ILE A 174 -2.64 -1.31 5.14
CA ILE A 174 -1.62 -1.13 6.19
C ILE A 174 -1.99 -1.95 7.44
N LEU A 175 -3.25 -1.90 7.85
CA LEU A 175 -3.78 -2.67 8.98
C LEU A 175 -3.61 -4.19 8.77
N PHE A 176 -3.98 -4.69 7.58
CA PHE A 176 -3.93 -6.13 7.28
C PHE A 176 -2.51 -6.65 7.17
N ARG A 177 -1.58 -5.89 6.57
CA ARG A 177 -0.17 -6.29 6.49
C ARG A 177 0.48 -6.45 7.87
N SER A 178 -0.08 -5.81 8.90
CA SER A 178 0.50 -5.81 10.24
C SER A 178 0.11 -7.03 11.09
N TYR A 179 -0.65 -8.00 10.55
CA TYR A 179 -1.12 -9.21 11.23
C TYR A 179 -0.83 -10.47 10.39
N PRO A 180 -0.33 -11.62 10.92
CA PRO A 180 -0.29 -12.06 12.32
C PRO A 180 1.12 -12.43 12.89
N ASN A 181 2.19 -11.66 12.64
CA ASN A 181 3.54 -12.00 13.18
C ASN A 181 4.39 -10.85 13.77
N TYR A 182 3.93 -9.59 13.79
CA TYR A 182 4.87 -8.47 13.87
C TYR A 182 4.51 -7.29 14.78
N ILE A 183 3.74 -7.53 15.85
CA ILE A 183 3.24 -6.46 16.73
C ILE A 183 4.39 -5.71 17.44
N LYS A 184 5.53 -6.32 17.78
CA LYS A 184 6.62 -5.56 18.43
C LYS A 184 7.52 -4.72 17.51
N ARG A 185 7.53 -4.95 16.19
CA ARG A 185 8.48 -4.29 15.27
C ARG A 185 7.82 -3.27 14.33
N HIS A 186 6.54 -3.45 13.99
CA HIS A 186 5.80 -2.55 13.10
C HIS A 186 4.81 -1.63 13.85
N GLU A 187 4.78 -1.68 15.18
CA GLU A 187 3.97 -0.79 16.01
C GLU A 187 4.25 0.70 15.76
N THR A 188 5.50 1.07 15.42
CA THR A 188 5.87 2.45 15.05
C THR A 188 5.35 2.85 13.67
N MET A 189 5.39 1.95 12.68
CA MET A 189 4.81 2.18 11.35
C MET A 189 3.31 2.46 11.46
N LEU A 190 2.60 1.58 12.19
CA LEU A 190 1.19 1.73 12.48
C LEU A 190 0.90 3.02 13.25
N GLY A 191 1.71 3.35 14.25
CA GLY A 191 1.52 4.53 15.10
C GLY A 191 1.61 5.83 14.32
N ASP A 192 2.66 6.02 13.53
CA ASP A 192 2.88 7.28 12.83
C ASP A 192 1.95 7.46 11.62
N GLU A 193 1.52 6.37 10.97
CA GLU A 193 0.63 6.45 9.80
C GLU A 193 -0.83 6.58 10.19
N LEU A 194 -1.29 5.71 11.09
CA LEU A 194 -2.71 5.58 11.40
C LEU A 194 -3.20 6.56 12.47
N LEU A 195 -2.30 7.20 13.21
CA LEU A 195 -2.67 8.22 14.21
C LEU A 195 -2.64 9.66 13.63
N ARG A 196 -2.23 9.84 12.38
CA ARG A 196 -2.26 11.13 11.66
C ARG A 196 -3.54 11.38 10.87
N SER A 197 -4.32 10.32 10.56
CA SER A 197 -5.61 10.37 9.84
C SER A 197 -6.81 10.63 10.76
#